data_AF-Q8EJ15-F1
#
_entry.id   AF-Q8EJ15-F1
#
_cell.length_a   1.000
_cell.length_b   1.000
_cell.length_c   1.000
_cell.angle_alpha   90.00
_cell.angle_beta   90.00
_cell.angle_gamma   90.00
#
_symmetry.space_group_name_H-M   'P 1'
#
loop_
_entity.id
_entity.type
_entity.pdbx_description
1 polymer ?
#
loop_
_entity_poly.entity_id
_entity_poly.type
_entity_poly.pdbx_seq_one_letter_code
_entity_poly.pdbx_strand_id
1 'polypeptide(L)'
;MTPAQISTAIQWLIVSLFVAVLCLAQYQLATTRNQLTQALVDKSTLQTDADNLAESLRKSNADKAALAAESEQLALQLQQVSLQKAELIGRHHALKNQLNQLLQDTTNEDAKAWRDAHVPNDVVRLLSHAADCAQRARLHDSVCVTARSSDARVPSDPSATTRDPVPANAANRVPSQSSNGRADAVSDR
;
A
#
# COMPACT_ATOMS: atom_id res chain seq x y z
N MET A 1 -50.13 -64.08 59.81
CA MET A 1 -49.04 -64.28 58.84
C MET A 1 -48.50 -65.69 59.02
N THR A 2 -48.51 -66.51 57.97
CA THR A 2 -47.94 -67.86 58.02
C THR A 2 -46.43 -67.80 57.70
N PRO A 3 -45.61 -68.72 58.23
CA PRO A 3 -44.16 -68.71 58.01
C PRO A 3 -43.75 -68.71 56.52
N ALA A 4 -44.59 -69.27 55.65
CA ALA A 4 -44.40 -69.25 54.20
C ALA A 4 -44.45 -67.83 53.58
N GLN A 5 -45.30 -66.94 54.10
CA GLN A 5 -45.42 -65.56 53.58
C GLN A 5 -44.21 -64.68 53.94
N ILE A 6 -43.59 -64.92 55.09
CA ILE A 6 -42.39 -64.20 55.53
C ILE A 6 -41.20 -64.58 54.63
N SER A 7 -41.06 -65.86 54.29
CA SER A 7 -40.00 -66.35 53.40
C SER A 7 -40.08 -65.73 51.99
N THR A 8 -41.28 -65.68 51.40
CA THR A 8 -41.45 -65.07 50.06
C THR A 8 -41.18 -63.57 50.06
N ALA A 9 -41.54 -62.84 51.13
CA ALA A 9 -41.30 -61.40 51.22
C ALA A 9 -39.80 -61.07 51.29
N ILE A 10 -39.02 -61.88 52.03
CA ILE A 10 -37.56 -61.73 52.10
C ILE A 10 -36.92 -61.98 50.72
N GLN A 11 -37.41 -62.97 49.99
CA GLN A 11 -36.90 -63.29 48.65
C GLN A 11 -37.16 -62.16 47.65
N TRP A 12 -38.34 -61.53 47.68
CA TRP A 12 -38.64 -60.34 46.86
C TRP A 12 -37.78 -59.13 47.22
N LEU A 13 -37.47 -58.93 48.51
CA LEU A 13 -36.55 -57.87 48.92
C LEU A 13 -35.14 -58.06 48.36
N ILE A 14 -34.62 -59.29 48.38
CA ILE A 14 -33.29 -59.62 47.83
C ILE A 14 -33.27 -59.37 46.31
N VAL A 15 -34.31 -59.81 45.59
CA VAL A 15 -34.42 -59.57 44.14
C VAL A 15 -34.49 -58.06 43.84
N SER A 16 -35.29 -57.30 44.59
CA SER A 16 -35.38 -55.85 44.43
C SER A 16 -34.04 -55.15 44.68
N LEU A 17 -33.32 -55.56 45.73
CA LEU A 17 -32.00 -55.02 46.05
C LEU A 17 -31.01 -55.32 44.90
N PHE A 18 -31.02 -56.55 44.39
CA PHE A 18 -30.13 -56.96 43.30
C PHE A 18 -30.37 -56.16 42.02
N VAL A 19 -31.64 -55.94 41.65
CA VAL A 19 -32.01 -55.10 40.50
C VAL A 19 -31.56 -53.65 40.70
N ALA A 20 -31.72 -53.08 41.90
CA ALA A 20 -31.27 -51.72 42.20
C ALA A 20 -29.74 -51.57 42.06
N VAL A 21 -28.97 -52.53 42.55
CA VAL A 21 -27.50 -52.55 42.42
C VAL A 21 -27.08 -52.65 40.95
N LEU A 22 -27.73 -53.51 40.16
CA LEU A 22 -27.46 -53.62 38.73
C LEU A 22 -27.77 -52.31 37.97
N CYS A 23 -28.89 -51.66 38.27
CA CYS A 23 -29.23 -50.36 37.69
C CYS A 23 -28.19 -49.28 38.03
N LEU A 24 -27.74 -49.21 39.29
CA LEU A 24 -26.67 -48.29 39.70
C LEU A 24 -25.35 -48.59 38.99
N ALA A 25 -24.98 -49.86 38.84
CA ALA A 25 -23.76 -50.25 38.14
C ALA A 25 -23.81 -49.87 36.65
N GLN A 26 -24.95 -50.09 35.98
CA GLN A 26 -25.15 -49.69 34.58
C GLN A 26 -25.12 -48.17 34.42
N TYR A 27 -25.71 -47.43 35.36
CA TYR A 27 -25.67 -45.97 35.37
C TYR A 27 -24.23 -45.45 35.49
N GLN A 28 -23.45 -45.96 36.45
CA GLN A 28 -22.04 -45.58 36.63
C GLN A 28 -21.19 -45.95 35.40
N LEU A 29 -21.49 -47.06 34.75
CA LEU A 29 -20.78 -47.48 33.54
C LEU A 29 -21.13 -46.59 32.34
N ALA A 30 -22.38 -46.14 32.23
CA ALA A 30 -22.80 -45.18 31.21
C ALA A 30 -22.19 -43.79 31.43
N THR A 31 -22.16 -43.29 32.67
CA THR A 31 -21.57 -41.98 32.98
C THR A 31 -20.07 -41.97 32.72
N THR A 32 -19.34 -42.99 33.15
CA THR A 32 -17.89 -43.10 32.91
C THR A 32 -17.55 -43.22 31.43
N ARG A 33 -18.35 -43.96 30.64
CA ARG A 33 -18.19 -43.99 29.17
C ARG A 33 -18.41 -42.62 28.55
N ASN A 34 -19.47 -41.91 28.94
CA ASN A 34 -19.74 -40.57 28.44
C ASN A 34 -18.60 -39.60 28.78
N GLN A 35 -18.09 -39.64 30.01
CA GLN A 35 -16.94 -38.83 30.43
C GLN A 35 -15.69 -39.17 29.63
N LEU A 36 -15.45 -40.45 29.34
CA LEU A 36 -14.30 -40.88 28.56
C LEU A 36 -14.41 -40.44 27.09
N THR A 37 -15.60 -40.53 26.49
CA THR A 37 -15.84 -39.99 25.14
C THR A 37 -15.68 -38.48 25.10
N GLN A 38 -16.14 -37.77 26.13
CA GLN A 38 -15.98 -36.32 26.21
C GLN A 38 -14.51 -35.94 26.36
N ALA A 39 -13.76 -36.62 27.24
CA ALA A 39 -12.33 -36.39 27.40
C ALA A 39 -11.53 -36.70 26.12
N LEU A 40 -11.94 -37.69 25.32
CA LEU A 40 -11.33 -37.97 24.02
C LEU A 40 -11.60 -36.85 23.01
N VAL A 41 -12.83 -36.34 22.96
CA VAL A 41 -13.18 -35.19 22.12
C VAL A 41 -12.38 -33.97 22.54
N ASP A 42 -12.38 -33.62 23.83
CA ASP A 42 -11.64 -32.47 24.35
C ASP A 42 -10.15 -32.59 24.02
N LYS A 43 -9.55 -33.77 24.19
CA LYS A 43 -8.16 -34.00 23.81
C LYS A 43 -7.92 -33.77 22.32
N SER A 44 -8.80 -34.24 21.45
CA SER A 44 -8.67 -34.04 20.00
C SER A 44 -8.80 -32.56 19.61
N THR A 45 -9.69 -31.82 20.27
CA THR A 45 -9.86 -30.38 20.09
C THR A 45 -8.60 -29.64 20.55
N LEU A 46 -8.08 -29.96 21.74
CA LEU A 46 -6.85 -29.35 22.25
C LEU A 46 -5.64 -29.63 21.35
N GLN A 47 -5.53 -30.82 20.78
CA GLN A 47 -4.48 -31.13 19.81
C GLN A 47 -4.63 -30.29 18.54
N THR A 48 -5.85 -30.18 18.01
CA THR A 48 -6.14 -29.36 16.83
C THR A 48 -5.83 -27.89 17.08
N ASP A 49 -6.22 -27.36 18.24
CA ASP A 49 -5.95 -25.98 18.64
C ASP A 49 -4.45 -25.73 18.82
N ALA A 50 -3.71 -26.70 19.38
CA ALA A 50 -2.26 -26.62 19.50
C ALA A 50 -1.56 -26.60 18.13
N ASP A 51 -2.01 -27.44 17.19
CA ASP A 51 -1.47 -27.48 15.83
C ASP A 51 -1.76 -26.17 15.08
N ASN A 52 -2.99 -25.65 15.18
CA ASN A 52 -3.39 -24.37 14.61
C ASN A 52 -2.55 -23.21 15.19
N LEU A 53 -2.32 -23.22 16.51
CA LEU A 53 -1.49 -22.21 17.16
C LEU A 53 -0.03 -22.30 16.70
N ALA A 54 0.51 -23.51 16.55
CA ALA A 54 1.86 -23.71 16.04
C ALA A 54 2.02 -23.22 14.60
N GLU A 55 1.03 -23.45 13.74
CA GLU A 55 1.00 -22.93 12.37
C GLU A 55 0.91 -21.40 12.36
N SER A 56 0.01 -20.83 13.16
CA SER A 56 -0.12 -19.37 13.31
C SER A 56 1.17 -18.73 13.80
N LEU A 57 1.88 -19.35 14.75
CA LEU A 57 3.17 -18.86 15.23
C LEU A 57 4.25 -18.94 14.14
N ARG A 58 4.29 -20.03 13.36
CA ARG A 58 5.20 -20.14 12.21
C ARG A 58 4.96 -19.03 11.20
N LYS A 59 3.70 -18.81 10.82
CA LYS A 59 3.32 -17.74 9.89
C LYS A 59 3.70 -16.36 10.43
N SER A 60 3.37 -16.08 11.70
CA SER A 60 3.73 -14.80 12.33
C SER A 60 5.24 -14.57 12.34
N ASN A 61 6.05 -15.59 12.60
CA ASN A 61 7.50 -15.47 12.55
C ASN A 61 8.03 -15.25 11.13
N ALA A 62 7.44 -15.89 10.13
CA ALA A 62 7.78 -15.65 8.73
C ALA A 62 7.44 -14.22 8.30
N ASP A 63 6.25 -13.73 8.66
CA ASP A 63 5.82 -12.37 8.36
C ASP A 63 6.73 -11.34 9.04
N LYS A 64 7.13 -11.57 10.31
CA LYS A 64 8.10 -10.70 11.00
C LYS A 64 9.45 -10.65 10.30
N ALA A 65 9.95 -11.80 9.82
CA ALA A 65 11.22 -11.85 9.10
C ALA A 65 11.13 -11.11 7.75
N ALA A 66 10.01 -11.26 7.02
CA ALA A 66 9.75 -10.53 5.79
C ALA A 66 9.67 -9.02 6.02
N LEU A 67 8.93 -8.58 7.03
CA LEU A 67 8.84 -7.16 7.40
C LEU A 67 10.19 -6.58 7.81
N ALA A 68 11.02 -7.35 8.53
CA ALA A 68 12.37 -6.92 8.88
C ALA A 68 13.21 -6.67 7.61
N ALA A 69 13.20 -7.60 6.66
CA ALA A 69 13.91 -7.46 5.39
C ALA A 69 13.40 -6.27 4.56
N GLU A 70 12.08 -6.05 4.48
CA GLU A 70 11.50 -4.90 3.81
C GLU A 70 11.90 -3.58 4.48
N SER A 71 11.96 -3.55 5.81
CA SER A 71 12.38 -2.36 6.57
C SER A 71 13.85 -2.00 6.32
N GLU A 72 14.73 -2.99 6.22
CA GLU A 72 16.13 -2.80 5.89
C GLU A 72 16.29 -2.28 4.45
N GLN A 73 15.56 -2.85 3.49
CA GLN A 73 15.57 -2.37 2.11
C GLN A 73 15.06 -0.93 2.01
N LEU A 74 13.99 -0.60 2.74
CA LEU A 74 13.46 0.76 2.77
C LEU A 74 14.45 1.75 3.40
N ALA A 75 15.15 1.35 4.46
CA ALA A 75 16.19 2.17 5.08
C ALA A 75 17.33 2.48 4.10
N LEU A 76 17.77 1.49 3.32
CA LEU A 76 18.78 1.68 2.27
C LEU A 76 18.29 2.63 1.16
N GLN A 77 17.03 2.48 0.72
CA GLN A 77 16.45 3.38 -0.28
C GLN A 77 16.33 4.82 0.24
N LEU A 78 15.89 5.00 1.49
CA LEU A 78 15.83 6.31 2.13
C LEU A 78 17.21 6.96 2.22
N GLN A 79 18.24 6.19 2.56
CA GLN A 79 19.62 6.69 2.57
C GLN A 79 20.05 7.14 1.18
N GLN A 80 19.81 6.35 0.13
CA GLN A 80 20.14 6.71 -1.25
C GLN A 80 19.40 7.98 -1.71
N VAL A 81 18.10 8.09 -1.43
CA VAL A 81 17.30 9.28 -1.75
C VAL A 81 17.81 10.50 -1.00
N SER A 82 18.22 10.35 0.27
CA SER A 82 18.79 11.46 1.05
C SER A 82 20.10 11.99 0.45
N LEU A 83 20.96 11.09 -0.04
CA LEU A 83 22.21 11.45 -0.72
C LEU A 83 21.93 12.14 -2.05
N GLN A 84 21.03 11.60 -2.87
CA GLN A 84 20.63 12.21 -4.13
C GLN A 84 20.00 13.59 -3.92
N LYS A 85 19.19 13.76 -2.87
CA LYS A 85 18.61 15.05 -2.51
C LYS A 85 19.70 16.06 -2.12
N ALA A 86 20.66 15.65 -1.30
CA ALA A 86 21.78 16.51 -0.92
C ALA A 86 22.62 16.93 -2.14
N GLU A 87 22.90 15.99 -3.04
CA GLU A 87 23.61 16.28 -4.29
C GLU A 87 22.84 17.26 -5.19
N LEU A 88 21.53 17.05 -5.36
CA LEU A 88 20.68 17.91 -6.17
C LEU A 88 20.62 19.33 -5.60
N ILE A 89 20.53 19.48 -4.28
CA ILE A 89 20.60 20.78 -3.60
C ILE A 89 21.95 21.44 -3.87
N GLY A 90 23.06 20.70 -3.77
CA GLY A 90 24.39 21.20 -4.09
C GLY A 90 24.51 21.70 -5.53
N ARG A 91 24.04 20.91 -6.51
CA ARG A 91 24.01 21.31 -7.93
C ARG A 91 23.12 22.53 -8.17
N HIS A 92 21.97 22.61 -7.50
CA HIS A 92 21.07 23.76 -7.59
C HIS A 92 21.74 25.04 -7.07
N HIS A 93 22.42 24.97 -5.92
CA HIS A 93 23.18 26.11 -5.40
C HIS A 93 24.32 26.53 -6.34
N ALA A 94 25.06 25.57 -6.89
CA ALA A 94 26.13 25.85 -7.84
C ALA A 94 25.59 26.54 -9.10
N LEU A 95 24.49 26.02 -9.68
CA LEU A 95 23.86 26.60 -10.85
C LEU A 95 23.30 28.00 -10.57
N LYS A 96 22.68 28.20 -9.40
CA LYS A 96 22.18 29.51 -8.96
C LYS A 96 23.31 30.52 -8.82
N ASN A 97 24.46 30.11 -8.28
CA ASN A 97 25.63 30.98 -8.16
C ASN A 97 26.22 31.32 -9.53
N GLN A 98 26.35 30.34 -10.42
CA GLN A 98 26.78 30.57 -11.80
C GLN A 98 25.83 31.52 -12.53
N LEU A 99 24.52 31.31 -12.43
CA LEU A 99 23.53 32.18 -13.05
C LEU A 99 23.62 33.60 -12.50
N ASN A 100 23.76 33.78 -11.18
CA ASN A 100 23.95 35.09 -10.58
C ASN A 100 25.24 35.77 -11.04
N GLN A 101 26.34 35.02 -11.20
CA GLN A 101 27.59 35.56 -11.74
C GLN A 101 27.43 36.00 -13.21
N LEU A 102 26.84 35.16 -14.06
CA LEU A 102 26.55 35.52 -15.45
C LEU A 102 25.64 36.75 -15.54
N LEU A 103 24.60 36.85 -14.70
CA LEU A 103 23.68 37.99 -14.68
C LEU A 103 24.31 39.27 -14.10
N GLN A 104 25.35 39.16 -13.26
CA GLN A 104 26.11 40.31 -12.77
C GLN A 104 27.11 40.84 -13.81
N ASP A 105 27.73 39.94 -14.58
CA ASP A 105 28.72 40.30 -15.60
C ASP A 105 28.09 40.72 -16.95
N THR A 106 26.80 40.49 -17.16
CA THR A 106 26.11 40.92 -18.39
C THR A 106 25.87 42.42 -18.46
N THR A 107 26.39 43.07 -19.50
CA THR A 107 26.13 44.48 -19.87
C THR A 107 24.85 44.68 -20.69
N ASN A 108 24.13 43.60 -21.03
CA ASN A 108 22.89 43.65 -21.79
C ASN A 108 21.69 44.08 -20.91
N GLU A 109 21.04 45.17 -21.28
CA GLU A 109 19.83 45.71 -20.63
C GLU A 109 18.68 44.68 -20.60
N ASP A 110 18.53 43.87 -21.64
CA ASP A 110 17.53 42.79 -21.68
C ASP A 110 17.77 41.75 -20.58
N ALA A 111 19.03 41.33 -20.36
CA ALA A 111 19.37 40.36 -19.31
C ALA A 111 19.11 40.91 -17.89
N LYS A 112 19.29 42.22 -17.67
CA LYS A 112 18.87 42.89 -16.44
C LYS A 112 17.36 42.90 -16.28
N ALA A 113 16.59 43.11 -17.36
CA ALA A 113 15.14 43.06 -17.30
C ALA A 113 14.62 41.66 -16.91
N TRP A 114 15.25 40.58 -17.39
CA TRP A 114 14.92 39.20 -16.99
C TRP A 114 15.32 38.88 -15.55
N ARG A 115 16.40 39.49 -15.02
CA ARG A 115 16.80 39.37 -13.61
C ARG A 115 15.76 39.98 -12.66
N ASP A 116 15.24 41.16 -13.03
CA ASP A 116 14.31 41.93 -12.19
C ASP A 116 12.84 41.57 -12.47
N ALA A 117 12.58 40.79 -13.53
CA ALA A 117 11.28 40.22 -13.82
C ALA A 117 10.88 39.26 -12.69
N HIS A 118 9.98 39.73 -11.83
CA HIS A 118 9.39 38.93 -10.76
C HIS A 118 8.70 37.71 -11.37
N VAL A 119 9.20 36.51 -11.05
CA VAL A 119 8.50 35.27 -11.40
C VAL A 119 7.17 35.30 -10.67
N PRO A 120 6.01 35.34 -11.36
CA PRO A 120 4.73 35.43 -10.70
C PRO A 120 4.55 34.23 -9.75
N ASN A 121 4.06 34.52 -8.55
CA ASN A 121 3.85 33.50 -7.51
C ASN A 121 2.98 32.33 -8.02
N ASP A 122 2.07 32.60 -8.95
CA ASP A 122 1.22 31.59 -9.58
C ASP A 122 2.01 30.54 -10.39
N VAL A 123 3.13 30.92 -11.03
CA VAL A 123 4.00 29.98 -11.75
C VAL A 123 4.75 29.09 -10.76
N VAL A 124 5.23 29.66 -9.65
CA VAL A 124 5.90 28.91 -8.58
C VAL A 124 4.94 27.92 -7.93
N ARG A 125 3.71 28.36 -7.64
CA ARG A 125 2.64 27.55 -7.08
C ARG A 125 2.15 26.46 -8.05
N LEU A 126 2.09 26.75 -9.35
CA LEU A 126 1.79 25.75 -10.36
C LEU A 126 2.89 24.69 -10.48
N LEU A 127 4.16 25.12 -10.41
CA LEU A 127 5.30 24.21 -10.45
C LEU A 127 5.36 23.31 -9.20
N SER A 128 5.07 23.86 -8.01
CA SER A 128 4.99 23.07 -6.78
C SER A 128 3.85 22.06 -6.86
N HIS A 129 2.68 22.50 -7.35
CA HIS A 129 1.53 21.63 -7.53
C HIS A 129 1.79 20.51 -8.56
N ALA A 130 2.47 20.82 -9.66
CA ALA A 130 2.86 19.84 -10.66
C ALA A 130 3.86 18.81 -10.10
N ALA A 131 4.81 19.26 -9.27
CA ALA A 131 5.75 18.38 -8.58
C ALA A 131 5.04 17.48 -7.55
N ASP A 132 4.11 18.03 -6.77
CA ASP A 132 3.31 17.27 -5.80
C ASP A 132 2.45 16.21 -6.49
N CYS A 133 1.86 16.53 -7.65
CA CYS A 133 1.07 15.58 -8.43
C CYS A 133 1.91 14.55 -9.20
N ALA A 134 3.18 14.83 -9.49
CA ALA A 134 4.10 13.85 -10.09
C ALA A 134 4.54 12.77 -9.09
N GLN A 135 4.37 13.01 -7.79
CA GLN A 135 4.73 12.06 -6.74
C GLN A 135 3.73 10.91 -6.70
N ARG A 136 4.20 9.67 -6.91
CA ARG A 136 3.34 8.46 -7.01
C ARG A 136 2.35 8.27 -5.86
N ALA A 137 2.71 8.73 -4.65
CA ALA A 137 1.88 8.63 -3.45
C ALA A 137 0.63 9.55 -3.49
N ARG A 138 0.62 10.60 -4.32
CA ARG A 138 -0.46 11.59 -4.42
C ARG A 138 -1.29 11.51 -5.69
N LEU A 139 -1.13 10.47 -6.52
CA LEU A 139 -1.99 10.28 -7.71
C LEU A 139 -3.48 10.14 -7.39
N HIS A 140 -3.84 9.85 -6.14
CA HIS A 140 -5.22 9.74 -5.68
C HIS A 140 -5.77 11.04 -5.08
N ASP A 141 -4.97 12.10 -4.96
CA ASP A 141 -5.51 13.42 -4.55
C ASP A 141 -6.44 13.95 -5.66
N SER A 142 -7.63 14.40 -5.27
CA SER A 142 -8.67 14.91 -6.18
C SER A 142 -8.20 16.07 -7.08
N VAL A 143 -7.15 16.77 -6.65
CA VAL A 143 -6.54 17.90 -7.38
C VAL A 143 -5.48 17.43 -8.39
N CYS A 144 -4.96 16.21 -8.23
CA CYS A 144 -3.98 15.57 -9.11
C CYS A 144 -4.62 14.61 -10.12
N VAL A 145 -5.94 14.66 -10.26
CA VAL A 145 -6.72 13.83 -11.18
C VAL A 145 -6.35 14.20 -12.62
N THR A 146 -5.38 13.44 -13.12
CA THR A 146 -5.15 13.17 -14.54
C THR A 146 -4.88 14.39 -15.44
N ALA A 147 -3.62 14.83 -15.47
CA ALA A 147 -2.96 15.09 -16.75
C ALA A 147 -2.76 13.73 -17.49
N ARG A 148 -3.85 13.02 -17.79
CA ARG A 148 -3.82 11.77 -18.54
C ARG A 148 -4.16 12.12 -19.97
N SER A 149 -3.10 12.17 -20.78
CA SER A 149 -3.06 12.52 -22.20
C SER A 149 -3.20 14.02 -22.51
N SER A 150 -2.29 14.49 -23.35
CA SER A 150 -2.34 15.74 -24.10
C SER A 150 -3.51 15.83 -25.10
N ASP A 151 -4.51 14.93 -25.02
CA ASP A 151 -5.68 14.85 -25.91
C ASP A 151 -7.01 15.16 -25.21
N ALA A 152 -7.00 15.54 -23.93
CA ALA A 152 -8.22 15.98 -23.26
C ALA A 152 -8.66 17.35 -23.80
N ARG A 153 -9.54 17.33 -24.82
CA ARG A 153 -10.29 18.50 -25.27
C ARG A 153 -10.87 19.23 -24.06
N VAL A 154 -10.54 20.51 -23.92
CA VAL A 154 -11.23 21.44 -23.04
C VAL A 154 -12.73 21.33 -23.36
N PRO A 155 -13.60 21.04 -22.38
CA PRO A 155 -15.04 21.16 -22.57
C PRO A 155 -15.33 22.60 -22.97
N SER A 156 -15.67 22.79 -24.25
CA SER A 156 -16.15 24.07 -24.72
C SER A 156 -17.57 24.21 -24.19
N ASP A 157 -17.73 24.91 -23.08
CA ASP A 157 -19.04 25.29 -22.58
C ASP A 157 -19.70 26.20 -23.64
N PRO A 158 -20.85 25.81 -24.21
CA PRO A 158 -21.50 26.57 -25.28
C PRO A 158 -22.41 27.66 -24.68
N SER A 159 -21.87 28.54 -23.85
CA SER A 159 -22.65 29.64 -23.25
C SER A 159 -21.78 30.86 -22.93
N ALA A 160 -21.20 31.46 -23.97
CA ALA A 160 -20.80 32.87 -23.95
C ALA A 160 -20.65 33.40 -25.39
N THR A 161 -21.73 33.32 -26.17
CA THR A 161 -21.85 34.07 -27.42
C THR A 161 -22.25 35.50 -27.10
N THR A 162 -21.48 36.47 -27.63
CA THR A 162 -21.87 37.86 -27.99
C THR A 162 -21.27 38.99 -27.13
N ARG A 163 -20.03 39.43 -27.44
CA ARG A 163 -19.78 40.71 -28.13
C ARG A 163 -18.30 40.98 -28.42
N ASP A 164 -18.04 41.00 -29.72
CA ASP A 164 -17.05 41.75 -30.51
C ASP A 164 -15.53 41.51 -30.44
N PRO A 165 -14.85 41.67 -31.61
CA PRO A 165 -13.65 40.93 -31.95
C PRO A 165 -12.39 41.81 -31.91
N VAL A 166 -11.26 41.22 -31.49
CA VAL A 166 -9.92 41.80 -31.72
C VAL A 166 -9.18 40.88 -32.69
N PRO A 167 -8.65 41.42 -33.81
CA PRO A 167 -8.38 40.66 -35.02
C PRO A 167 -7.15 39.76 -34.89
N ALA A 168 -7.25 38.59 -35.53
CA ALA A 168 -6.11 37.78 -35.90
C ALA A 168 -5.20 38.58 -36.85
N ASN A 169 -3.90 38.62 -36.57
CA ASN A 169 -2.94 38.83 -37.64
C ASN A 169 -1.83 37.78 -37.58
N ALA A 170 -1.68 37.11 -38.71
CA ALA A 170 -0.78 36.02 -38.97
C ALA A 170 0.57 36.55 -39.46
N ALA A 171 1.67 35.96 -39.00
CA ALA A 171 2.91 35.90 -39.79
C ALA A 171 3.85 34.79 -39.28
N ASN A 172 4.07 33.80 -40.15
CA ASN A 172 5.27 32.96 -40.31
C ASN A 172 5.66 32.01 -39.18
N ARG A 173 5.27 30.72 -39.24
CA ARG A 173 5.97 29.60 -39.93
C ARG A 173 7.50 29.56 -39.70
N VAL A 174 7.94 28.56 -38.94
CA VAL A 174 9.23 27.88 -39.18
C VAL A 174 8.91 26.45 -39.66
N PRO A 175 9.44 25.98 -40.80
CA PRO A 175 9.16 24.66 -41.34
C PRO A 175 10.04 23.58 -40.71
N SER A 176 9.45 22.39 -40.58
CA SER A 176 10.14 21.12 -40.44
C SER A 176 10.95 20.79 -41.70
N GLN A 177 12.24 20.44 -41.54
CA GLN A 177 12.98 19.68 -42.55
C GLN A 177 13.87 18.61 -41.91
N SER A 178 13.61 17.39 -42.34
CA SER A 178 14.44 16.19 -42.26
C SER A 178 15.35 16.15 -43.48
N SER A 179 16.63 15.76 -43.33
CA SER A 179 17.35 15.00 -44.36
C SER A 179 18.67 14.42 -43.85
N ASN A 180 18.77 13.09 -43.98
CA ASN A 180 20.00 12.30 -43.96
C ASN A 180 20.98 12.71 -45.09
N GLY A 181 22.29 12.53 -44.84
CA GLY A 181 23.16 11.86 -45.82
C GLY A 181 24.54 12.46 -46.15
N ARG A 182 25.57 11.62 -45.97
CA ARG A 182 26.83 11.47 -46.76
C ARG A 182 28.03 12.37 -46.34
N ALA A 183 29.09 11.87 -45.69
CA ALA A 183 30.15 10.91 -46.04
C ALA A 183 31.28 11.50 -46.90
N ASP A 184 32.51 11.50 -46.35
CA ASP A 184 33.86 11.25 -46.93
C ASP A 184 34.91 11.65 -45.85
N ALA A 185 35.64 10.74 -45.18
CA ALA A 185 36.78 9.90 -45.58
C ALA A 185 38.18 10.59 -45.50
N VAL A 186 39.19 9.84 -45.02
CA VAL A 186 40.67 10.04 -45.11
C VAL A 186 41.27 10.92 -43.96
N SER A 187 42.35 10.58 -43.23
CA SER A 187 43.55 9.75 -43.45
C SER A 187 44.23 9.36 -42.13
N ASP A 188 44.94 8.22 -42.14
CA ASP A 188 46.01 7.81 -41.24
C ASP A 188 47.00 8.93 -40.85
N ARG A 189 47.36 8.98 -39.56
CA ARG A 189 48.75 8.88 -39.05
C ARG A 189 48.79 8.72 -37.54
#